data_AF-A0A1A9WSW6-F1
#
_entry.id   AF-A0A1A9WSW6-F1
#
_cell.length_a   1.000
_cell.length_b   1.000
_cell.length_c   1.000
_cell.angle_alpha   90.00
_cell.angle_beta   90.00
_cell.angle_gamma   90.00
#
_symmetry.space_group_name_H-M   'P 1'
#
loop_
_entity.id
_entity.type
_entity.pdbx_description
1 polymer ?
#
loop_
_entity_poly.entity_id
_entity_poly.type
_entity_poly.pdbx_seq_one_letter_code
_entity_poly.pdbx_strand_id
1 'polypeptide(L)'
;MTLFLDELTEMIENHIRILANETKSSCEEGRFRCNNGNCIPNRWRCDQENDCADGSDEIPSMCINYCKHHEIKCRNGEQCIPVSWKCDGSPDCRDKSDEENCLYKDFFFTPAFAEFLENKKNI
;
A
#
# COMPACT_ATOMS: atom_id res chain seq x y z
N MET A 1 -31.60 6.64 42.07
CA MET A 1 -30.51 5.71 41.70
C MET A 1 -30.04 5.91 40.25
N THR A 2 -30.29 7.08 39.65
CA THR A 2 -30.00 7.38 38.23
C THR A 2 -28.93 8.47 38.06
N LEU A 3 -28.84 9.42 38.99
CA LEU A 3 -27.86 10.54 38.95
C LEU A 3 -26.38 10.07 38.93
N PHE A 4 -26.09 8.90 39.48
CA PHE A 4 -24.73 8.34 39.49
C PHE A 4 -24.33 7.72 38.15
N LEU A 5 -25.30 7.29 37.33
CA LEU A 5 -25.03 6.70 36.03
C LEU A 5 -24.86 7.77 34.95
N ASP A 6 -25.52 8.93 35.11
CA ASP A 6 -25.44 10.05 34.16
C ASP A 6 -24.07 10.75 34.20
N GLU A 7 -23.50 11.02 35.39
CA GLU A 7 -22.15 11.60 35.55
C GLU A 7 -21.04 10.68 35.01
N LEU A 8 -21.18 9.36 35.22
CA LEU A 8 -20.27 8.34 34.69
C LEU A 8 -20.37 8.23 33.16
N THR A 9 -21.58 8.35 32.59
CA THR A 9 -21.78 8.29 31.14
C THR A 9 -21.17 9.51 30.44
N GLU A 10 -21.32 10.71 31.01
CA GLU A 10 -20.74 11.94 30.47
C GLU A 10 -19.20 11.93 30.53
N MET A 11 -18.61 11.34 31.58
CA MET A 11 -17.16 11.12 31.68
C MET A 11 -16.65 10.12 30.63
N ILE A 12 -17.37 9.02 30.40
CA ILE A 12 -17.01 8.02 29.39
C ILE A 12 -17.13 8.59 27.98
N GLU A 13 -18.19 9.34 27.67
CA GLU A 13 -18.35 9.99 26.37
C GLU A 13 -17.26 11.03 26.11
N ASN A 14 -16.88 11.81 27.12
CA ASN A 14 -15.76 12.74 27.02
C ASN A 14 -14.42 12.02 26.84
N HIS A 15 -14.19 10.89 27.50
CA HIS A 15 -13.00 10.07 27.30
C HIS A 15 -12.96 9.44 25.90
N ILE A 16 -14.10 8.98 25.37
CA ILE A 16 -14.23 8.50 23.99
C ILE A 16 -13.97 9.65 22.99
N ARG A 17 -14.44 10.88 23.26
CA ARG A 17 -14.16 12.07 22.45
C ARG A 17 -12.68 12.46 22.48
N ILE A 18 -12.01 12.34 23.63
CA ILE A 18 -10.57 12.58 23.78
C ILE A 18 -9.77 11.55 22.95
N LEU A 19 -10.13 10.27 23.05
CA LEU A 19 -9.51 9.20 22.26
C LEU A 19 -9.76 9.34 20.74
N ALA A 20 -10.92 9.89 20.33
CA ALA A 20 -11.23 10.17 18.93
C ALA A 20 -10.50 11.40 18.36
N ASN A 21 -10.00 12.31 19.20
CA ASN A 21 -9.28 13.51 18.78
C ASN A 21 -7.76 13.29 18.64
N GLU A 22 -7.22 12.20 19.21
CA GLU A 22 -5.80 11.83 19.09
C GLU A 22 -5.48 11.04 17.80
N THR A 23 -6.50 10.54 17.10
CA THR A 23 -6.32 9.81 15.81
C THR A 23 -6.62 10.67 14.58
N LYS A 24 -7.05 11.92 14.77
CA LYS A 24 -7.35 12.82 13.66
C LYS A 24 -6.19 13.75 13.39
N SER A 25 -5.39 13.43 12.37
CA SER A 25 -4.84 14.37 11.36
C SER A 25 -3.35 14.18 11.03
N SER A 26 -3.03 13.18 10.21
CA SER A 26 -1.84 13.23 9.34
C SER A 26 -2.03 12.55 7.97
N CYS A 27 -3.27 12.41 7.48
CA CYS A 27 -3.73 11.53 6.39
C CYS A 27 -4.16 10.14 6.86
N GLU A 28 -5.04 9.50 6.09
CA GLU A 28 -5.45 8.09 6.26
C GLU A 28 -4.25 7.15 6.16
N GLU A 29 -4.33 5.99 6.80
CA GLU A 29 -3.27 4.98 6.76
C GLU A 29 -2.92 4.61 5.31
N GLY A 30 -1.62 4.59 4.97
CA GLY A 30 -1.15 4.30 3.62
C GLY A 30 -1.17 5.47 2.62
N ARG A 31 -1.52 6.69 3.05
CA ARG A 31 -1.38 7.91 2.23
C ARG A 31 -0.11 8.70 2.59
N PHE A 32 0.44 9.41 1.61
CA PHE A 32 1.55 10.35 1.81
C PHE A 32 1.01 11.74 2.06
N ARG A 33 1.54 12.42 3.09
CA ARG A 33 1.23 13.81 3.40
C ARG A 33 2.26 14.73 2.75
N CYS A 34 1.81 15.55 1.82
CA CYS A 34 2.56 16.62 1.19
C CYS A 34 2.96 17.72 2.19
N ASN A 35 3.95 18.53 1.85
CA ASN A 35 4.38 19.65 2.71
C ASN A 35 3.30 20.73 2.85
N ASN A 36 2.52 20.97 1.79
CA ASN A 36 1.35 21.84 1.82
C ASN A 36 0.15 21.25 2.60
N GLY A 37 0.26 20.03 3.12
CA GLY A 37 -0.77 19.37 3.92
C GLY A 37 -1.76 18.54 3.12
N ASN A 38 -1.67 18.51 1.78
CA ASN A 38 -2.47 17.62 0.95
C ASN A 38 -2.07 16.15 1.19
N CYS A 39 -3.00 15.24 0.90
CA CYS A 39 -2.77 13.81 0.99
C CYS A 39 -2.87 13.19 -0.39
N ILE A 40 -1.85 12.46 -0.81
CA ILE A 40 -1.85 11.69 -2.06
C ILE A 40 -1.71 10.18 -1.76
N PRO A 41 -2.11 9.28 -2.66
CA PRO A 41 -1.79 7.86 -2.57
C PRO A 41 -0.26 7.64 -2.48
N ASN A 42 0.22 6.71 -1.65
CA ASN A 42 1.65 6.40 -1.57
C ASN A 42 2.30 6.00 -2.91
N ARG A 43 1.51 5.48 -3.86
CA ARG A 43 1.97 5.12 -5.22
C ARG A 43 2.30 6.32 -6.12
N TRP A 44 1.85 7.53 -5.73
CA TRP A 44 2.10 8.80 -6.41
C TRP A 44 3.30 9.53 -5.83
N ARG A 45 4.02 8.90 -4.90
CA ARG A 45 5.24 9.45 -4.35
C ARG A 45 6.42 8.96 -5.19
N CYS A 46 7.26 9.90 -5.64
CA CYS A 46 8.46 9.62 -6.43
C CYS A 46 8.14 9.00 -7.80
N ASP A 47 7.05 9.45 -8.40
CA ASP A 47 6.48 8.86 -9.60
C ASP A 47 6.74 9.70 -10.87
N GLN A 48 7.50 10.80 -10.72
CA GLN A 48 7.91 11.80 -11.70
C GLN A 48 6.83 12.82 -12.07
N GLU A 49 5.65 12.76 -11.46
CA GLU A 49 4.59 13.75 -11.61
C GLU A 49 4.46 14.59 -10.33
N ASN A 50 4.00 15.84 -10.45
CA ASN A 50 3.75 16.70 -9.29
C ASN A 50 2.28 16.54 -8.85
N ASP A 51 2.01 15.55 -8.01
CA ASP A 51 0.68 15.29 -7.43
C ASP A 51 0.43 16.12 -6.17
N CYS A 52 1.48 16.47 -5.43
CA CYS A 52 1.35 17.32 -4.26
C CYS A 52 1.07 18.79 -4.58
N ALA A 53 1.10 19.21 -5.85
CA ALA A 53 1.06 20.60 -6.35
C ALA A 53 2.24 21.49 -5.91
N ASP A 54 2.85 21.23 -4.75
CA ASP A 54 4.08 21.84 -4.26
C ASP A 54 5.35 21.02 -4.61
N GLY A 55 5.21 19.89 -5.31
CA GLY A 55 6.29 18.99 -5.71
C GLY A 55 6.95 18.25 -4.55
N SER A 56 6.35 18.23 -3.35
CA SER A 56 6.96 17.62 -2.16
C SER A 56 7.04 16.09 -2.20
N ASP A 57 6.21 15.46 -3.03
CA ASP A 57 6.24 14.06 -3.45
C ASP A 57 7.47 13.67 -4.27
N GLU A 58 8.02 14.61 -5.04
CA GLU A 58 9.13 14.36 -5.97
C GLU A 58 10.50 14.86 -5.48
N ILE A 59 10.60 15.25 -4.20
CA ILE A 59 11.86 15.73 -3.63
C ILE A 59 12.87 14.56 -3.55
N PRO A 60 14.06 14.66 -4.17
CA PRO A 60 15.03 13.55 -4.21
C PRO A 60 15.41 13.00 -2.82
N SER A 61 15.53 13.87 -1.82
CA SER A 61 15.83 13.46 -0.44
C SER A 61 14.70 12.67 0.22
N MET A 62 13.45 12.87 -0.23
CA MET A 62 12.29 12.10 0.21
C MET A 62 12.08 10.81 -0.59
N CYS A 63 12.79 10.63 -1.72
CA CYS A 63 12.68 9.49 -2.62
C CYS A 63 13.75 8.42 -2.47
N ILE A 64 14.76 8.62 -1.61
CA ILE A 64 15.90 7.70 -1.44
C ILE A 64 15.48 6.25 -1.14
N ASN A 65 14.36 6.07 -0.44
CA ASN A 65 13.87 4.76 -0.01
C ASN A 65 12.61 4.30 -0.77
N TYR A 66 12.22 5.02 -1.83
CA TYR A 66 11.02 4.73 -2.60
C TYR A 66 11.41 4.30 -4.01
N CYS A 67 10.67 3.34 -4.53
CA CYS A 67 10.80 2.92 -5.92
C CYS A 67 10.04 3.89 -6.81
N LYS A 68 10.45 3.98 -8.07
CA LYS A 68 9.77 4.85 -9.04
C LYS A 68 8.37 4.33 -9.35
N HIS A 69 7.62 5.12 -10.09
CA HIS A 69 6.37 4.66 -10.70
C HIS A 69 6.55 3.32 -11.43
N HIS A 70 5.61 2.41 -11.26
CA HIS A 70 5.64 1.04 -11.80
C HIS A 70 6.83 0.16 -11.36
N GLU A 71 7.53 0.53 -10.30
CA GLU A 71 8.51 -0.32 -9.64
C GLU A 71 7.98 -0.77 -8.27
N ILE A 72 8.42 -1.96 -7.85
CA ILE A 72 8.19 -2.50 -6.52
C ILE A 72 9.51 -2.67 -5.79
N LYS A 73 9.43 -2.53 -4.47
CA LYS A 73 10.58 -2.70 -3.59
C LYS A 73 10.74 -4.18 -3.25
N CYS A 74 11.94 -4.71 -3.49
CA CYS A 74 12.34 -6.03 -2.98
C CYS A 74 12.22 -6.06 -1.45
N ARG A 75 12.04 -7.24 -0.86
CA ARG A 75 11.88 -7.39 0.60
C ARG A 75 13.08 -6.85 1.38
N ASN A 76 14.29 -7.00 0.85
CA ASN A 76 15.51 -6.42 1.43
C ASN A 76 15.50 -4.88 1.52
N GLY A 77 14.62 -4.21 0.77
CA GLY A 77 14.49 -2.76 0.80
C GLY A 77 15.59 -1.98 0.06
N GLU A 78 16.52 -2.65 -0.62
CA GLU A 78 17.67 -2.02 -1.27
C GLU A 78 17.55 -1.97 -2.80
N GLN A 79 16.60 -2.72 -3.35
CA GLN A 79 16.42 -2.87 -4.79
C GLN A 79 14.96 -2.60 -5.18
N CYS A 80 14.82 -1.89 -6.29
CA CYS A 80 13.55 -1.68 -6.98
C CYS A 80 13.59 -2.44 -8.30
N ILE A 81 12.51 -3.14 -8.61
CA ILE A 81 12.33 -3.85 -9.88
C ILE A 81 10.99 -3.44 -10.50
N PRO A 82 10.82 -3.48 -11.83
CA PRO A 82 9.53 -3.31 -12.47
C PRO A 82 8.45 -4.22 -11.88
N VAL A 83 7.21 -3.71 -11.76
CA VAL A 83 6.05 -4.51 -11.33
C VAL A 83 5.89 -5.77 -12.19
N SER A 84 6.22 -5.69 -13.49
CA SER A 84 6.14 -6.81 -14.42
C SER A 84 7.09 -7.97 -14.11
N TRP A 85 8.13 -7.73 -13.30
CA TRP A 85 9.12 -8.75 -12.89
C TRP A 85 8.70 -9.46 -11.59
N LYS A 86 7.67 -8.95 -10.89
CA LYS A 86 7.10 -9.69 -9.77
C LYS A 86 6.45 -10.97 -10.29
N CYS A 87 6.91 -12.11 -9.80
CA CYS A 87 6.32 -13.40 -10.14
C CYS A 87 6.30 -13.65 -11.66
N ASP A 88 7.41 -13.37 -12.34
CA ASP A 88 7.57 -13.57 -13.78
C ASP A 88 8.31 -14.88 -14.13
N GLY A 89 8.95 -15.50 -13.14
CA GLY A 89 9.66 -16.78 -13.27
C GLY A 89 11.17 -16.66 -13.16
N SER A 90 11.68 -15.43 -13.12
CA SER A 90 13.10 -15.12 -13.00
C SER A 90 13.35 -14.40 -11.67
N PRO A 91 14.38 -14.79 -10.89
CA PRO A 91 14.74 -14.02 -9.71
C PRO A 91 15.46 -12.73 -10.10
N ASP A 92 14.78 -11.60 -9.99
CA ASP A 92 15.31 -10.26 -10.25
C ASP A 92 15.74 -9.55 -8.98
N CYS A 93 15.08 -9.80 -7.85
CA CYS A 93 15.58 -9.33 -6.57
C CYS A 93 16.81 -10.13 -6.12
N ARG A 94 17.80 -9.44 -5.51
CA ARG A 94 18.97 -10.11 -4.88
C ARG A 94 18.58 -11.17 -3.84
N ASP A 95 17.47 -10.94 -3.14
CA ASP A 95 16.92 -11.86 -2.15
C ASP A 95 15.85 -12.80 -2.73
N LYS A 96 15.59 -12.74 -4.04
CA LYS A 96 14.59 -13.53 -4.77
C LYS A 96 13.14 -13.35 -4.27
N SER A 97 12.90 -12.30 -3.48
CA SER A 97 11.60 -12.05 -2.84
C SER A 97 10.49 -11.70 -3.84
N ASP A 98 10.86 -11.29 -5.04
CA ASP A 98 9.98 -11.11 -6.19
C ASP A 98 9.36 -12.42 -6.69
N GLU A 99 10.01 -13.55 -6.48
CA GLU A 99 9.50 -14.87 -6.88
C GLU A 99 8.83 -15.64 -5.74
N GLU A 100 8.69 -15.03 -4.56
CA GLU A 100 7.99 -15.62 -3.42
C GLU A 100 6.50 -15.23 -3.36
N ASN A 101 5.67 -16.17 -2.86
CA ASN A 101 4.24 -16.02 -2.60
C ASN A 101 3.39 -15.64 -3.84
N CYS A 102 3.67 -16.27 -4.97
CA CYS A 102 3.01 -16.05 -6.26
C CYS A 102 1.70 -16.84 -6.40
N LEU A 103 0.65 -16.42 -5.70
CA LEU A 103 -0.63 -17.16 -5.63
C LEU A 103 -1.36 -17.34 -6.98
N TYR A 104 -1.03 -16.53 -8.00
CA TYR A 104 -1.59 -16.69 -9.34
C TYR A 104 -0.74 -17.59 -10.26
N LYS A 105 0.52 -17.91 -9.88
CA LYS A 105 1.29 -18.98 -10.56
C LYS A 105 0.72 -20.37 -10.27
N ASP A 106 0.07 -20.53 -9.11
CA ASP A 106 -0.64 -21.77 -8.77
C ASP A 106 -1.89 -22.00 -9.62
N PHE A 107 -2.41 -20.95 -10.28
CA PHE A 107 -3.61 -21.05 -11.10
C PHE A 107 -3.34 -21.11 -12.61
N PHE A 108 -2.21 -20.61 -13.13
CA PHE A 108 -1.94 -20.60 -14.59
C PHE A 108 -0.88 -21.59 -15.10
N PHE A 109 -0.07 -22.22 -14.23
CA PHE A 109 0.98 -23.16 -14.66
C PHE A 109 0.72 -24.63 -14.37
N THR A 110 -0.44 -25.00 -13.81
CA THR A 110 -0.79 -26.42 -13.76
C THR A 110 -1.30 -26.86 -15.13
N PRO A 111 -0.78 -27.96 -15.71
CA PRO A 111 -1.36 -28.55 -16.92
C PRO A 111 -2.87 -28.82 -16.77
N ALA A 112 -3.33 -29.05 -15.53
CA ALA A 112 -4.72 -29.31 -15.20
C ALA A 112 -5.66 -28.09 -15.40
N PHE A 113 -5.20 -26.85 -15.22
CA PHE A 113 -6.04 -25.67 -15.44
C PHE A 113 -6.05 -25.22 -16.91
N ALA A 114 -4.95 -25.43 -17.64
CA ALA A 114 -4.90 -25.18 -19.08
C ALA A 114 -5.93 -26.03 -19.85
N GLU A 115 -6.10 -27.29 -19.46
CA GLU A 115 -7.09 -28.21 -20.05
C GLU A 115 -8.55 -27.80 -19.73
N PHE A 116 -8.79 -27.12 -18.59
CA PHE A 116 -10.12 -26.61 -18.21
C PHE A 116 -10.56 -25.42 -19.07
N LEU A 117 -9.62 -24.54 -19.45
CA LEU A 117 -9.92 -23.37 -20.29
C LEU A 117 -10.12 -23.71 -21.77
N GLU A 118 -9.43 -24.73 -22.30
CA GLU A 118 -9.65 -25.19 -23.69
C GLU A 118 -11.03 -25.83 -23.86
N ASN A 119 -11.56 -26.50 -22.83
CA ASN A 119 -12.91 -27.08 -22.84
C ASN A 119 -14.04 -26.05 -22.64
N LYS A 120 -13.72 -24.77 -22.38
CA LYS A 120 -14.68 -23.67 -22.27
C LYS A 120 -14.68 -22.71 -23.47
N LYS A 121 -13.90 -22.98 -24.51
CA LYS A 121 -13.97 -22.24 -25.80
C LYS A 121 -15.02 -22.79 -26.78
N ASN A 122 -15.76 -23.85 -26.41
CA ASN A 122 -16.80 -24.47 -27.24
C ASN A 122 -18.20 -24.51 -26.58
N ILE A 123 -18.52 -23.56 -25.69
CA ILE A 123 -19.91 -23.25 -25.30
C ILE A 123 -20.13 -21.74 -25.45
#